data_AF-A0A914VJN1-F1
#
_entry.id   AF-A0A914VJN1-F1
#
_cell.length_a   1.000
_cell.length_b   1.000
_cell.length_c   1.000
_cell.angle_alpha   90.00
_cell.angle_beta   90.00
_cell.angle_gamma   90.00
#
_symmetry.space_group_name_H-M   'P 1'
#
loop_
_entity.id
_entity.type
_entity.pdbx_description
1 polymer ?
#
loop_
_entity_poly.entity_id
_entity_poly.type
_entity_poly.pdbx_seq_one_letter_code
_entity_poly.pdbx_strand_id
1 'polypeptide(L)' 'MFSALRVDGNVGQSHPVVAPNGPFFDTITYSKGASLLRMISNTLGASVMQQGLQQYLKDHQYANANHEDYFRALTT' A
#
# COMPACT_ATOMS: atom_id res chain seq x y z
N MET A 1 -12.59 12.04 11.34
CA MET A 1 -11.73 10.90 10.96
C MET A 1 -10.34 11.13 11.57
N PHE A 2 -9.79 10.21 12.37
CA PHE A 2 -8.48 10.39 13.02
C PHE A 2 -7.36 10.31 11.96
N SER A 3 -6.32 11.15 12.06
CA SER A 3 -5.15 11.08 11.17
C SER A 3 -4.39 9.76 11.39
N ALA A 4 -3.93 9.13 10.30
CA ALA A 4 -3.14 7.90 10.34
C ALA A 4 -1.92 8.02 11.26
N LEU A 5 -1.21 9.15 11.20
CA LEU A 5 0.00 9.39 12.01
C LEU A 5 -0.30 9.37 13.52
N ARG A 6 -1.49 9.84 13.92
CA ARG A 6 -1.89 9.83 15.34
C ARG A 6 -2.19 8.42 15.83
N VAL A 7 -2.88 7.61 15.03
CA VAL A 7 -3.19 6.22 15.38
C VAL A 7 -1.91 5.37 15.38
N ASP A 8 -1.01 5.63 14.43
CA ASP A 8 0.27 4.93 14.31
C ASP A 8 1.23 5.24 15.47
N GLY A 9 1.13 6.44 16.06
CA GLY A 9 1.87 6.79 17.28
C GLY A 9 1.37 6.12 18.56
N ASN A 10 0.23 5.43 18.52
CA ASN A 10 -0.32 4.68 19.66
C ASN A 10 0.02 3.19 19.52
N VAL A 11 0.92 2.69 20.37
CA VAL A 11 1.39 1.29 20.34
C VAL A 11 0.25 0.27 20.51
N GLY A 12 -0.82 0.61 21.23
CA GLY A 12 -1.96 -0.29 21.43
C GLY A 12 -2.92 -0.35 20.23
N GLN A 13 -2.79 0.56 19.26
CA GLN A 13 -3.66 0.65 18.08
C GLN A 13 -2.90 0.55 16.76
N SER A 14 -1.56 0.58 16.79
CA SER A 14 -0.71 0.42 15.61
C SER A 14 -0.45 -1.05 15.31
N HIS A 15 -0.22 -1.33 14.02
CA HIS A 15 0.28 -2.59 13.51
C HIS A 15 0.93 -2.36 12.12
N PRO A 16 1.68 -3.33 11.57
CA PRO A 16 2.17 -3.25 10.21
C PRO A 16 1.01 -3.18 9.20
N VAL A 17 1.16 -2.38 8.13
CA VAL A 17 0.12 -2.28 7.07
C VAL A 17 -0.12 -3.65 6.41
N VAL A 18 0.94 -4.40 6.17
CA VAL A 18 0.88 -5.82 5.80
C VAL A 18 1.14 -6.63 7.07
N ALA A 19 0.08 -7.02 7.76
CA ALA A 19 0.19 -7.73 9.03
C ALA A 19 0.12 -9.26 8.84
N PRO A 20 0.93 -10.04 9.58
CA PRO A 20 0.95 -11.51 9.48
C PRO A 20 -0.34 -12.18 9.99
N ASN A 21 -1.09 -11.47 10.82
CA ASN A 21 -2.38 -11.87 11.38
C ASN A 21 -3.56 -11.09 10.76
N GLY A 22 -3.36 -10.43 9.61
CA GLY A 22 -4.36 -9.68 8.86
C GLY A 22 -5.21 -10.56 7.91
N PRO A 23 -6.26 -10.00 7.27
CA PRO A 23 -6.47 -8.57 7.01
C PRO A 23 -7.20 -7.81 8.14
N PHE A 24 -6.81 -6.55 8.34
CA PHE A 24 -7.47 -5.60 9.26
C PHE A 24 -8.29 -4.57 8.48
N PHE A 25 -9.41 -4.13 9.05
CA PHE A 25 -10.32 -3.15 8.43
C PHE A 25 -10.35 -1.87 9.26
N ASP A 26 -9.25 -1.12 9.27
CA ASP A 26 -9.05 -0.01 10.21
C ASP A 26 -8.27 1.19 9.65
N THR A 27 -7.99 2.17 10.52
CA THR A 27 -7.34 3.43 10.14
C THR A 27 -5.89 3.21 9.68
N ILE A 28 -5.17 2.24 10.24
CA ILE A 28 -3.81 1.92 9.82
C ILE A 28 -3.85 1.35 8.40
N THR A 29 -4.68 0.35 8.14
CA THR A 29 -4.75 -0.30 6.83
C THR A 29 -5.14 0.68 5.73
N TYR A 30 -6.19 1.49 5.95
CA TYR A 30 -6.67 2.40 4.92
C TYR A 30 -5.91 3.73 4.87
N SER A 31 -5.79 4.45 5.99
CA SER A 31 -5.27 5.83 5.97
C SER A 31 -3.74 5.87 5.91
N LYS A 32 -3.03 4.99 6.63
CA LYS A 32 -1.56 4.87 6.50
C LYS A 32 -1.21 4.28 5.14
N GLY A 33 -1.92 3.25 4.69
CA GLY A 33 -1.77 2.67 3.35
C GLY A 33 -1.92 3.70 2.23
N ALA A 34 -3.00 4.50 2.24
CA ALA A 34 -3.20 5.57 1.25
C ALA A 34 -2.08 6.64 1.28
N SER A 35 -1.60 6.98 2.48
CA SER A 35 -0.48 7.92 2.63
C SER A 35 0.81 7.37 2.01
N LEU A 36 1.07 6.06 2.18
CA LEU A 36 2.22 5.38 1.55
C LEU A 36 2.10 5.35 0.02
N LEU A 37 0.92 5.05 -0.53
CA LEU A 37 0.70 5.08 -1.99
C LEU A 37 0.97 6.48 -2.57
N ARG A 38 0.50 7.53 -1.89
CA ARG A 38 0.79 8.92 -2.27
C ARG A 38 2.29 9.24 -2.17
N MET A 39 2.97 8.75 -1.14
CA MET A 39 4.43 8.92 -1.00
C MET A 39 5.17 8.25 -2.16
N ILE A 40 4.84 6.99 -2.48
CA ILE A 40 5.42 6.26 -3.62
C ILE A 40 5.20 7.02 -4.94
N SER A 41 3.99 7.53 -5.17
CA SER A 41 3.67 8.34 -6.36
C SER A 41 4.58 9.56 -6.48
N ASN A 42 4.84 10.24 -5.36
CA ASN A 42 5.71 11.42 -5.33
C ASN A 42 7.20 11.05 -5.50
N THR A 43 7.63 9.88 -5.01
CA THR A 43 9.02 9.43 -5.10
C THR A 43 9.38 8.91 -6.49
N LEU A 44 8.53 8.09 -7.09
CA LEU A 44 8.79 7.48 -8.41
C LEU A 44 8.29 8.34 -9.57
N GLY A 45 7.36 9.26 -9.30
CA GLY A 45 6.63 10.01 -10.30
C GLY A 45 5.31 9.33 -10.66
N ALA A 46 4.28 10.15 -10.88
CA ALA A 46 2.93 9.67 -11.15
C ALA A 46 2.84 8.78 -12.40
N SER A 47 3.61 9.08 -13.45
CA SER A 47 3.65 8.30 -14.69
C SER A 47 4.22 6.90 -14.47
N VAL A 48 5.34 6.80 -13.77
CA VAL A 48 5.99 5.51 -13.43
C VAL A 48 5.06 4.66 -12.57
N MET A 49 4.46 5.27 -11.53
CA MET A 49 3.50 4.56 -10.68
C MET A 49 2.28 4.06 -11.47
N GLN A 50 1.74 4.88 -12.38
CA GLN A 50 0.59 4.50 -13.19
C GLN A 50 0.94 3.36 -14.16
N GLN A 51 2.10 3.42 -14.81
CA GLN A 51 2.57 2.37 -15.72
C GLN A 51 2.79 1.05 -14.97
N GLY A 52 3.49 1.09 -13.83
CA GLY A 52 3.70 -0.10 -12.99
C GLY A 52 2.40 -0.69 -12.46
N LEU A 53 1.43 0.14 -12.06
CA LEU A 53 0.11 -0.34 -11.65
C LEU A 53 -0.66 -1.03 -12.79
N GLN A 54 -0.61 -0.47 -14.01
CA GLN A 54 -1.24 -1.08 -15.18
C GLN A 54 -0.60 -2.43 -15.50
N GLN A 55 0.73 -2.52 -15.40
CA GLN A 55 1.46 -3.76 -15.64
C GLN A 55 1.13 -4.81 -14.58
N TYR A 56 1.19 -4.44 -13.30
CA TYR A 56 0.80 -5.28 -12.16
C TYR A 56 -0.59 -5.92 -12.35
N LEU A 57 -1.59 -5.10 -12.74
CA LEU A 57 -2.96 -5.57 -12.96
C LEU A 57 -3.08 -6.51 -14.17
N LYS A 58 -2.32 -6.26 -15.24
CA LYS A 58 -2.29 -7.13 -16.43
C LYS A 58 -1.62 -8.48 -16.13
N ASP A 59 -0.54 -8.47 -15.36
CA ASP A 59 0.23 -9.69 -15.06
C ASP A 59 -0.52 -10.63 -14.12
N HIS A 60 -1.35 -10.08 -13.23
CA HIS A 60 -2.12 -10.85 -12.24
C HIS A 60 -3.62 -10.88 -12.54
N GLN A 61 -4.02 -10.54 -13.77
CA GLN A 61 -5.43 -10.62 -14.16
C GLN A 61 -5.94 -12.07 -13.99
N TYR A 62 -7.13 -12.20 -13.40
CA TYR A 62 -7.76 -13.51 -13.08
C TYR A 62 -6.95 -14.40 -12.12
N ALA A 63 -5.94 -13.86 -11.45
CA ALA A 63 -5.12 -14.55 -10.47
C ALA A 63 -5.06 -13.78 -9.15
N ASN A 64 -4.34 -14.33 -8.16
CA ASN A 64 -4.03 -13.64 -6.92
C ASN A 64 -2.65 -12.97 -7.01
N ALA A 65 -2.45 -11.95 -6.19
CA ALA A 65 -1.21 -11.21 -6.07
C ALA A 65 -0.99 -10.78 -4.62
N ASN A 66 0.26 -10.48 -4.28
CA ASN A 66 0.61 -9.93 -2.98
C ASN A 66 1.33 -8.58 -3.11
N HIS A 67 1.75 -8.02 -1.97
CA HIS A 67 2.40 -6.71 -1.93
C HIS A 67 3.78 -6.70 -2.62
N GLU A 68 4.52 -7.81 -2.61
CA GLU A 68 5.82 -7.91 -3.28
C GLU A 68 5.68 -7.84 -4.81
N ASP A 69 4.63 -8.45 -5.36
CA ASP A 69 4.32 -8.41 -6.79
C ASP A 69 4.05 -6.97 -7.25
N TYR A 70 3.38 -6.18 -6.41
CA TYR A 70 3.16 -4.76 -6.66
C TYR A 70 4.47 -3.96 -6.68
N PHE A 71 5.35 -4.16 -5.69
CA PHE A 71 6.64 -3.46 -5.67
C PHE A 71 7.53 -3.85 -6.85
N ARG A 72 7.53 -5.13 -7.25
CA ARG A 72 8.28 -5.60 -8.42
C ARG A 72 7.85 -4.88 -9.70
N ALA A 73 6.55 -4.70 -9.89
CA ALA A 73 6.00 -3.98 -11.04
C ALA A 73 6.34 -2.48 -11.07
N LEU A 74 6.67 -1.88 -9.91
CA LEU A 74 7.07 -0.47 -9.80
C LEU A 74 8.57 -0.24 -10.03
N THR A 75 9.41 -1.26 -9.85
CA THR A 75 10.88 -1.16 -9.93
C THR A 75 11.49 -1.82 -11.17
N THR A 76 10.63 -2.26 -12.10
CA THR A 76 11.05 -2.82 -13.40
C THR A 76 11.29 -1.68 -14.40
#